data_AF-A0A174RDQ0-F1
#
_entry.id   AF-A0A174RDQ0-F1
#
_cell.length_a   1.000
_cell.length_b   1.000
_cell.length_c   1.000
_cell.angle_alpha   90.00
_cell.angle_beta   90.00
_cell.angle_gamma   90.00
#
_symmetry.space_group_name_H-M   'P 1'
#
loop_
_entity.id
_entity.type
_entity.pdbx_description
1 polymer ?
#
loop_
_entity_poly.entity_id
_entity_poly.type
_entity_poly.pdbx_seq_one_letter_code
_entity_poly.pdbx_strand_id
1 'polypeptide(L)'
;MRYRKSCPSSCNAPTECCPEYTPDFLKLAESYGANGIRVTKENEIAAALETGKNTLKVPTVIEFIIEPEENVMPIVPPGNALDDMILESGDKGI
;
A
#
# COMPACT_ATOMS: atom_id res chain seq x y z
N MET A 1 -1.00 5.33 7.15
CA MET A 1 -0.70 5.11 8.59
C MET A 1 -1.94 5.41 9.42
N ARG A 2 -2.62 4.37 9.92
CA ARG A 2 -3.78 4.54 10.84
C ARG A 2 -3.42 4.33 12.31
N TYR A 3 -2.23 3.77 12.61
CA TYR A 3 -1.75 3.65 13.98
C TYR A 3 -1.39 5.01 14.58
N ARG A 4 -1.81 5.26 15.83
CA ARG A 4 -1.45 6.44 16.62
C ARG A 4 -0.87 6.00 17.97
N LYS A 5 -0.13 6.90 18.63
CA LYS A 5 0.38 6.65 20.00
C LYS A 5 -0.71 6.32 21.02
N SER A 6 -1.94 6.74 20.76
CA SER A 6 -3.12 6.44 21.59
C SER A 6 -3.73 5.06 21.31
N CYS A 7 -3.29 4.34 20.28
CA CYS A 7 -3.78 3.00 19.99
C CYS A 7 -3.29 2.00 21.06
N PRO A 8 -4.08 0.98 21.40
CA PRO A 8 -3.65 -0.06 22.32
C PRO A 8 -2.44 -0.80 21.76
N SER A 9 -1.58 -1.32 22.65
CA SER A 9 -0.35 -2.04 22.27
C SER A 9 -0.61 -3.31 21.45
N SER A 10 -1.82 -3.86 21.51
CA SER A 10 -2.27 -5.03 20.74
C SER A 10 -2.94 -4.69 19.41
N CYS A 11 -2.92 -3.42 18.97
CA CYS A 11 -3.57 -2.99 17.72
C CYS A 11 -2.79 -3.49 16.49
N ASN A 12 -3.27 -4.57 15.87
CA ASN A 12 -2.64 -5.21 14.71
C ASN A 12 -3.51 -5.26 13.44
N ALA A 13 -4.79 -4.88 13.51
CA ALA A 13 -5.72 -4.88 12.38
C ALA A 13 -6.59 -3.60 12.38
N PRO A 14 -7.07 -3.13 11.21
CA PRO A 14 -7.98 -2.01 11.13
C PRO A 14 -9.34 -2.38 11.73
N THR A 15 -9.64 -1.85 12.92
CA THR A 15 -10.90 -2.07 13.66
C THR A 15 -11.74 -0.79 13.72
N GLU A 16 -12.96 -0.85 14.26
CA GLU A 16 -13.89 0.30 14.37
C GLU A 16 -13.28 1.54 15.08
N CYS A 17 -12.25 1.36 15.91
CA CYS A 17 -11.58 2.44 16.64
C CYS A 17 -10.38 3.05 15.90
N CYS A 18 -10.18 2.74 14.62
CA CYS A 18 -9.08 3.31 13.85
C CYS A 18 -9.35 4.78 13.47
N PRO A 19 -8.39 5.70 13.69
CA PRO A 19 -8.52 7.06 13.24
C PRO A 19 -8.50 7.14 11.71
N GLU A 20 -8.98 8.25 11.18
CA GLU A 20 -8.93 8.53 9.75
C GLU A 20 -7.51 8.40 9.19
N TYR A 21 -7.43 7.92 7.95
CA TYR A 21 -6.18 7.78 7.23
C TYR A 21 -5.56 9.16 6.97
N THR A 22 -4.36 9.38 7.51
CA THR A 22 -3.63 10.64 7.39
C THR A 22 -2.14 10.37 7.13
N PRO A 23 -1.45 11.26 6.38
CA PRO A 23 -1.94 12.49 5.74
C PRO A 23 -2.75 12.23 4.45
N ASP A 24 -3.47 13.25 3.97
CA ASP A 24 -4.11 13.20 2.65
C ASP A 24 -3.09 13.54 1.55
N PHE A 25 -2.59 12.52 0.87
CA PHE A 25 -1.54 12.66 -0.14
C PHE A 25 -2.01 13.41 -1.40
N LEU A 26 -3.31 13.45 -1.68
CA LEU A 26 -3.85 14.24 -2.79
C LEU A 26 -3.69 15.73 -2.53
N LYS A 27 -4.16 16.19 -1.37
CA LYS A 27 -4.01 17.59 -0.94
C LYS A 27 -2.53 17.98 -0.81
N LEU A 28 -1.70 17.04 -0.38
CA LEU A 28 -0.25 17.25 -0.35
C LEU A 28 0.27 17.49 -1.77
N ALA A 29 -0.02 16.61 -2.73
CA ALA A 29 0.39 16.79 -4.12
C ALA A 29 -0.09 18.12 -4.71
N GLU A 30 -1.37 18.45 -4.51
CA GLU A 30 -1.96 19.73 -4.95
C GLU A 30 -1.23 20.95 -4.37
N SER A 31 -0.83 20.91 -3.09
CA SER A 31 -0.11 22.01 -2.45
C SER A 31 1.27 22.29 -3.07
N TYR A 32 1.88 21.28 -3.70
CA TYR A 32 3.13 21.39 -4.46
C TYR A 32 2.91 21.64 -5.96
N GLY A 33 1.66 21.83 -6.41
CA GLY A 33 1.31 21.99 -7.81
C GLY A 33 1.40 20.71 -8.64
N ALA A 34 1.44 19.55 -7.98
CA ALA A 34 1.40 18.24 -8.62
C ALA A 34 -0.06 17.76 -8.79
N ASN A 35 -0.28 16.88 -9.76
CA ASN A 35 -1.54 16.19 -9.95
C ASN A 35 -1.64 15.02 -8.95
N GLY A 36 -2.78 14.86 -8.27
CA GLY A 36 -3.02 13.77 -7.34
C GLY A 36 -4.09 12.81 -7.87
N ILE A 37 -3.83 11.50 -7.81
CA ILE A 37 -4.80 10.47 -8.18
C ILE A 37 -4.86 9.43 -7.04
N ARG A 38 -6.06 9.09 -6.57
CA ARG A 38 -6.27 7.99 -5.62
C ARG A 38 -6.99 6.85 -6.32
N VAL A 39 -6.42 5.66 -6.18
CA VAL A 39 -6.93 4.40 -6.72
C VAL A 39 -7.35 3.53 -5.55
N THR A 40 -8.61 3.10 -5.55
CA THR A 40 -9.18 2.23 -4.50
C THR A 40 -9.67 0.89 -5.01
N LYS A 41 -9.71 0.72 -6.33
CA LYS A 41 -10.19 -0.49 -7.00
C LYS A 41 -9.26 -0.88 -8.14
N GLU A 42 -9.18 -2.17 -8.41
CA GLU A 42 -8.29 -2.71 -9.45
C GLU A 42 -8.59 -2.16 -10.85
N ASN A 43 -9.88 -1.93 -11.17
CA ASN A 43 -10.30 -1.42 -12.47
C ASN A 43 -9.89 0.05 -12.73
N GLU A 44 -9.49 0.79 -11.70
CA GLU A 44 -9.02 2.17 -11.80
C GLU A 44 -7.51 2.24 -12.12
N ILE A 45 -6.77 1.14 -11.92
CA ILE A 45 -5.30 1.11 -12.05
C ILE A 45 -4.84 1.53 -13.44
N ALA A 46 -5.39 0.91 -14.49
CA ALA A 46 -4.98 1.18 -15.86
C ALA A 46 -5.22 2.65 -16.24
N ALA A 47 -6.39 3.19 -15.87
CA ALA A 47 -6.74 4.58 -16.15
C ALA A 47 -5.83 5.56 -15.39
N ALA A 48 -5.49 5.27 -14.13
CA ALA A 48 -4.60 6.10 -13.32
C ALA A 48 -3.18 6.14 -13.91
N LEU A 49 -2.64 4.99 -14.31
CA LEU A 49 -1.31 4.89 -14.93
C LEU A 49 -1.26 5.63 -16.28
N GLU A 50 -2.28 5.47 -17.13
CA GLU A 50 -2.38 6.21 -18.38
C GLU A 50 -2.50 7.72 -18.14
N THR A 51 -3.28 8.14 -17.15
CA THR A 51 -3.38 9.57 -16.78
C THR A 51 -2.03 10.12 -16.33
N GLY A 52 -1.31 9.38 -15.48
CA GLY A 52 0.03 9.77 -15.02
C GLY A 52 1.02 9.87 -16.17
N LYS A 53 1.02 8.90 -17.09
CA LYS A 53 1.90 8.87 -18.28
C LYS A 53 1.63 10.03 -19.24
N ASN A 54 0.36 10.40 -19.42
CA ASN A 54 -0.04 11.47 -20.34
C ASN A 54 0.07 12.89 -19.71
N THR A 55 0.27 12.99 -18.40
CA THR A 55 0.46 14.27 -17.71
C THR A 55 1.91 14.72 -17.81
N LEU A 56 2.22 15.56 -18.80
CA LEU A 56 3.60 16.00 -19.09
C LEU A 56 4.03 17.28 -18.37
N LYS A 57 3.08 18.10 -17.91
CA LYS A 57 3.33 19.47 -17.43
C LYS A 57 3.64 19.55 -15.94
N VAL A 58 3.13 18.60 -15.17
CA VAL A 58 3.27 18.57 -13.71
C VAL A 58 3.55 17.15 -13.25
N PRO A 59 4.27 16.95 -12.13
CA PRO A 59 4.40 15.65 -11.51
C PRO A 59 3.03 15.08 -11.17
N THR A 60 2.87 13.77 -11.25
CA THR A 60 1.64 13.08 -10.81
C THR A 60 1.98 12.15 -9.66
N VAL A 61 1.27 12.28 -8.55
CA VAL A 61 1.31 11.37 -7.40
C VAL A 61 0.09 10.46 -7.51
N ILE A 62 0.33 9.16 -7.64
CA ILE A 62 -0.73 8.14 -7.66
C ILE A 62 -0.65 7.36 -6.36
N GLU A 63 -1.71 7.44 -5.56
CA GLU A 63 -1.87 6.68 -4.33
C GLU A 63 -2.75 5.46 -4.58
N PHE A 64 -2.18 4.27 -4.39
CA PHE A 64 -2.92 3.01 -4.41
C PHE A 64 -3.27 2.60 -2.99
N ILE A 65 -4.57 2.46 -2.71
CA ILE A 65 -5.05 1.92 -1.44
C ILE A 65 -5.11 0.40 -1.58
N ILE A 66 -4.26 -0.29 -0.83
CA ILE A 66 -4.18 -1.76 -0.74
C ILE A 66 -4.56 -2.23 0.66
N GLU A 67 -4.91 -3.50 0.79
CA GLU A 67 -5.17 -4.10 2.10
C GLU A 67 -3.87 -4.22 2.92
N PRO A 68 -3.87 -3.84 4.21
CA PRO A 68 -2.70 -3.96 5.08
C PRO A 68 -2.21 -5.39 5.32
N GLU A 69 -3.11 -6.37 5.22
CA GLU A 69 -2.84 -7.77 5.55
C GLU A 69 -2.22 -8.57 4.40
N GLU A 70 -2.02 -7.95 3.22
CA GLU A 70 -1.34 -8.57 2.10
C GLU A 70 0.15 -8.78 2.40
N ASN A 71 0.58 -10.05 2.36
CA ASN A 71 1.94 -10.43 2.70
C ASN A 71 2.82 -10.55 1.46
N VAL A 72 4.11 -10.22 1.61
CA VAL A 72 5.10 -10.43 0.56
C VAL A 72 5.57 -11.88 0.59
N MET A 73 5.29 -12.61 -0.48
CA MET A 73 5.69 -14.00 -0.69
C MET A 73 6.57 -14.09 -1.96
N PRO A 74 7.54 -15.01 -2.04
CA PRO A 74 7.95 -15.98 -1.03
C PRO A 74 8.77 -15.36 0.12
N ILE A 75 8.78 -16.06 1.26
CA ILE A 75 9.58 -15.69 2.43
C ILE A 75 10.50 -16.84 2.86
N VAL A 76 11.76 -16.54 3.15
CA VAL A 76 12.67 -17.45 3.85
C VAL A 76 12.61 -17.11 5.35
N PRO A 77 12.17 -18.04 6.22
CA PRO A 77 12.12 -17.78 7.66
C PRO A 77 13.51 -17.45 8.23
N PRO A 78 13.58 -16.61 9.27
CA PRO A 78 14.86 -16.25 9.88
C PRO A 78 15.55 -17.50 10.46
N GLY A 79 16.78 -17.76 10.02
CA GLY A 79 17.58 -18.90 10.46
C GLY A 79 17.47 -20.14 9.56
N ASN A 80 16.65 -20.10 8.51
CA ASN A 80 16.55 -21.16 7.51
C ASN A 80 17.50 -20.93 6.33
N ALA A 81 17.73 -21.99 5.55
CA ALA A 81 18.50 -21.92 4.32
C ALA A 81 17.64 -21.35 3.16
N LEU A 82 18.29 -20.93 2.07
CA LEU A 82 17.61 -20.25 0.96
C LEU A 82 16.64 -21.16 0.16
N ASP A 83 16.82 -22.47 0.29
CA ASP A 83 15.96 -23.51 -0.29
C ASP A 83 14.66 -23.70 0.51
N ASP A 84 14.63 -23.37 1.81
CA ASP A 84 13.45 -23.42 2.68
C ASP A 84 12.47 -22.24 2.47
N MET A 85 12.17 -21.89 1.22
CA MET A 85 11.19 -20.84 0.89
C MET A 85 9.76 -21.30 1.14
N ILE A 86 8.96 -20.44 1.78
CA ILE A 86 7.51 -20.59 1.92
C ILE A 86 6.82 -19.86 0.76
N LEU A 87 6.00 -20.58 0.00
CA LEU A 87 5.16 -20.03 -1.08
C LEU A 87 3.71 -19.81 -0.62
N GLU A 88 2.98 -18.96 -1.33
CA GLU A 88 1.60 -18.55 -1.01
C GLU A 88 0.61 -19.73 -0.95
N SER A 89 0.88 -20.79 -1.72
CA SER A 89 0.04 -21.99 -1.82
C SER A 89 0.27 -23.04 -0.73
N GLY A 90 1.15 -22.81 0.24
CA GLY A 90 1.53 -23.81 1.26
C GLY A 90 2.48 -24.91 0.74
N ASP A 91 2.93 -24.80 -0.51
CA ASP A 91 3.97 -25.67 -1.05
C ASP A 91 5.34 -25.20 -0.54
N LYS A 92 6.04 -26.08 0.16
CA LYS A 92 7.46 -25.88 0.48
C LYS A 92 8.22 -25.93 -0.83
N GLY A 93 9.05 -24.91 -1.09
CA GLY A 93 10.00 -24.94 -2.19
C GLY A 93 10.80 -26.24 -2.18
N ILE A 94 10.99 -26.83 -3.36
CA ILE A 94 11.72 -28.08 -3.59
C ILE A 94 13.16 -27.96 -3.10
#